data_AF-A0AA88XF10-F1
#
_entry.id   AF-A0AA88XF10-F1
#
_cell.length_a   1.000
_cell.length_b   1.000
_cell.length_c   1.000
_cell.angle_alpha   90.00
_cell.angle_beta   90.00
_cell.angle_gamma   90.00
#
_symmetry.space_group_name_H-M   'P 1'
#
loop_
_entity.id
_entity.type
_entity.pdbx_description
1 polymer ?
#
loop_
_entity_poly.entity_id
_entity_poly.type
_entity_poly.pdbx_seq_one_letter_code
_entity_poly.pdbx_strand_id
1 'polypeptide(L)'
;MRRSNIPRVRYLNNHSGICISVPQGIQFPFHPEKAGPIKPVQRCGMEGCKQPKKYSCSKTGVPLCSLECYKRNLTLRQPTKTASVT
;
A
#
# COMPACT_ATOMS: atom_id res chain seq x y z
N MET A 1 -44.50 -10.60 17.56
CA MET A 1 -44.66 -9.30 16.86
C MET A 1 -43.64 -9.20 15.73
N ARG A 2 -44.09 -9.05 14.48
CA ARG A 2 -43.24 -8.93 13.30
C ARG A 2 -42.65 -7.51 13.27
N ARG A 3 -41.33 -7.37 13.39
CA ARG A 3 -40.61 -6.07 13.35
C ARG A 3 -40.56 -5.51 11.92
N SER A 4 -41.70 -5.40 11.24
CA SER A 4 -41.77 -5.07 9.80
C SER A 4 -41.47 -3.60 9.52
N ASN A 5 -41.72 -2.71 10.49
CA ASN A 5 -41.67 -1.25 10.31
C ASN A 5 -40.44 -0.58 10.96
N ILE A 6 -39.39 -1.33 11.28
CA ILE A 6 -38.17 -0.72 11.82
C ILE A 6 -37.23 -0.41 10.65
N PRO A 7 -36.92 0.86 10.38
CA PRO A 7 -35.97 1.25 9.33
C PRO A 7 -34.63 0.58 9.61
N ARG A 8 -34.10 -0.12 8.60
CA ARG A 8 -32.82 -0.83 8.70
C ARG A 8 -32.11 -0.85 7.37
N VAL A 9 -30.79 -0.89 7.40
CA VAL A 9 -29.99 -1.21 6.23
C VAL A 9 -30.21 -2.68 5.88
N ARG A 10 -30.43 -2.99 4.60
CA ARG A 10 -30.57 -4.38 4.13
C ARG A 10 -29.50 -4.69 3.09
N TYR A 11 -28.82 -5.81 3.30
CA TYR A 11 -27.92 -6.45 2.34
C TYR A 11 -28.66 -7.57 1.62
N LEU A 12 -28.49 -7.67 0.30
CA LEU A 12 -29.03 -8.72 -0.55
C LEU A 12 -27.90 -9.23 -1.45
N ASN A 13 -27.75 -10.56 -1.51
CA ASN A 13 -26.81 -11.23 -2.39
C ASN A 13 -27.51 -12.45 -2.98
N ASN A 14 -27.75 -12.45 -4.29
CA ASN A 14 -28.40 -13.52 -5.01
C ASN A 14 -27.89 -13.59 -6.46
N HIS A 15 -28.48 -14.48 -7.27
CA HIS A 15 -28.10 -14.65 -8.69
C HIS A 15 -28.28 -13.39 -9.55
N SER A 16 -29.12 -12.44 -9.13
CA SER A 16 -29.31 -11.15 -9.80
C SER A 16 -28.25 -10.11 -9.43
N GLY A 17 -27.46 -10.37 -8.37
CA GLY A 17 -26.34 -9.52 -7.96
C GLY A 17 -26.31 -9.21 -6.47
N ILE A 18 -25.51 -8.20 -6.12
CA ILE A 18 -25.25 -7.76 -4.75
C ILE A 18 -25.74 -6.32 -4.58
N CYS A 19 -26.55 -6.07 -3.56
CA CYS A 19 -27.13 -4.76 -3.29
C CYS A 19 -27.16 -4.44 -1.78
N ILE A 20 -26.97 -3.15 -1.46
CA ILE A 20 -27.21 -2.58 -0.13
C ILE A 20 -28.28 -1.50 -0.28
N SER A 21 -29.35 -1.60 0.50
CA SER A 21 -30.38 -0.57 0.61
C SER A 21 -30.34 0.10 1.97
N VAL A 22 -30.43 1.43 1.97
CA VAL A 22 -30.40 2.28 3.17
C VAL A 22 -31.76 2.96 3.32
N PRO A 23 -32.32 3.09 4.54
CA PRO A 23 -33.58 3.80 4.77
C PRO A 23 -33.52 5.25 4.29
N GLN A 24 -34.68 5.78 3.89
CA GLN A 24 -34.81 7.20 3.56
C GLN A 24 -34.42 8.07 4.76
N GLY A 25 -33.74 9.19 4.48
CA GLY A 25 -33.26 10.12 5.51
C GLY A 25 -31.94 9.70 6.19
N ILE A 26 -31.40 8.51 5.90
CA ILE A 26 -30.08 8.10 6.37
C ILE A 26 -29.07 8.31 5.25
N GLN A 27 -28.03 9.08 5.54
CA GLN A 27 -26.92 9.29 4.61
C GLN A 27 -26.16 7.98 4.40
N PHE A 28 -25.86 7.66 3.14
CA PHE A 28 -25.02 6.50 2.81
C PHE A 28 -23.62 6.70 3.43
N PRO A 29 -23.02 5.68 4.08
CA PRO A 29 -21.78 5.88 4.82
C PRO A 29 -20.58 6.21 3.93
N PHE A 30 -20.65 5.83 2.66
CA PHE A 30 -19.58 6.07 1.69
C PHE A 30 -19.86 7.32 0.88
N HIS A 31 -18.88 8.22 0.86
CA HIS A 31 -18.90 9.38 -0.02
C HIS A 31 -18.33 8.97 -1.39
N PRO A 32 -18.86 9.52 -2.49
CA PRO A 32 -18.27 9.29 -3.80
C PRO A 32 -16.86 9.89 -3.80
N GLU A 33 -15.85 9.04 -4.03
CA GLU A 33 -14.45 9.45 -4.12
C GLU A 33 -13.91 9.15 -5.52
N LYS A 34 -13.07 10.05 -6.04
CA LYS A 34 -12.33 9.82 -7.28
C LYS A 34 -11.01 9.15 -6.96
N ALA A 35 -10.59 8.21 -7.79
CA ALA A 35 -9.26 7.61 -7.66
C ALA A 35 -8.19 8.72 -7.67
N GLY A 36 -7.31 8.67 -6.67
CA GLY A 36 -6.16 9.57 -6.59
C GLY A 36 -5.14 9.32 -7.72
N PRO A 37 -4.19 10.24 -7.93
CA PRO A 37 -3.15 10.07 -8.94
C PRO A 37 -2.26 8.85 -8.62
N ILE A 38 -1.76 8.20 -9.67
CA ILE A 38 -0.82 7.08 -9.54
C ILE A 38 0.45 7.60 -8.88
N LYS A 39 0.92 6.91 -7.84
CA LYS A 39 2.19 7.24 -7.17
C LYS A 39 3.34 7.14 -8.18
N PRO A 40 4.29 8.09 -8.17
CA PRO A 40 5.43 8.05 -9.10
C PRO A 40 6.26 6.79 -8.88
N VAL A 41 6.82 6.26 -9.98
CA VAL A 41 7.69 5.08 -9.93
C VAL A 41 8.94 5.42 -9.10
N GLN A 42 9.10 4.73 -7.97
CA GLN A 42 10.29 4.88 -7.14
C GLN A 42 11.51 4.34 -7.91
N ARG A 43 12.60 5.11 -7.96
CA ARG A 43 13.86 4.71 -8.62
C ARG A 43 14.81 4.01 -7.66
N CYS A 44 15.81 3.34 -8.21
CA CYS A 44 16.95 2.81 -7.46
C CYS A 44 17.68 3.96 -6.73
N GLY A 45 18.02 3.74 -5.46
CA GLY A 45 18.72 4.71 -4.62
C GLY A 45 20.24 4.66 -4.75
N MET A 46 20.77 3.86 -5.68
CA MET A 46 22.20 3.83 -5.99
C MET A 46 22.58 5.03 -6.86
N GLU A 47 23.69 5.68 -6.52
CA GLU A 47 24.23 6.78 -7.33
C GLU A 47 24.48 6.32 -8.77
N GLY A 48 24.03 7.14 -9.73
CA GLY A 48 24.11 6.83 -11.17
C GLY A 48 23.08 5.82 -11.69
N CYS A 49 22.29 5.16 -10.83
CA CYS A 49 21.28 4.20 -11.28
C CYS A 49 19.90 4.86 -11.46
N LYS A 50 19.37 4.87 -12.70
CA LYS A 50 18.05 5.44 -13.02
C LYS A 50 16.94 4.39 -13.17
N GLN A 51 17.26 3.11 -12.95
CA GLN A 51 16.30 2.02 -13.11
C GLN A 51 15.19 2.08 -12.05
N PRO A 52 13.97 1.63 -12.38
CA PRO A 52 12.89 1.53 -11.41
C PRO A 52 13.25 0.55 -10.29
N LYS A 53 12.80 0.84 -9.08
CA LYS A 53 12.94 -0.04 -7.91
C LYS A 53 12.22 -1.36 -8.17
N LYS A 54 12.90 -2.47 -7.85
CA LYS A 54 12.31 -3.82 -7.78
C LYS A 54 12.02 -4.25 -6.35
N TYR A 55 12.89 -3.89 -5.39
CA TYR A 55 12.73 -4.24 -3.98
C TYR A 55 13.39 -3.20 -3.07
N SER A 56 13.12 -3.25 -1.77
CA SER A 56 13.86 -2.50 -0.75
C SER A 56 14.83 -3.42 -0.03
N CYS A 57 16.06 -2.96 0.18
CA CYS A 57 17.05 -3.70 0.96
C CYS A 57 16.61 -3.79 2.42
N SER A 58 16.40 -5.00 2.96
CA SER A 58 15.99 -5.18 4.37
C SER A 58 17.01 -4.66 5.39
N LYS A 59 18.30 -4.61 5.03
CA LYS A 59 19.38 -4.16 5.94
C LYS A 59 19.57 -2.64 5.98
N THR A 60 19.23 -1.94 4.90
CA THR A 60 19.54 -0.50 4.74
C THR A 60 18.33 0.36 4.38
N GLY A 61 17.18 -0.26 4.10
CA GLY A 61 15.96 0.41 3.63
C GLY A 61 16.00 0.92 2.18
N VAL A 62 17.19 0.96 1.56
CA VAL A 62 17.39 1.58 0.24
C VAL A 62 16.62 0.85 -0.86
N PRO A 63 15.91 1.57 -1.75
CA PRO A 63 15.27 0.98 -2.93
C PRO A 63 16.30 0.54 -3.97
N LEU A 64 16.21 -0.68 -4.47
CA LEU A 64 17.19 -1.26 -5.40
C LEU A 64 16.50 -1.91 -6.61
N CYS A 65 17.21 -1.93 -7.75
CA CYS A 65 16.73 -2.51 -9.00
C CYS A 65 17.32 -3.90 -9.33
N SER A 66 18.48 -4.27 -8.76
CA SER A 66 19.23 -5.47 -9.14
C SER A 66 20.13 -5.98 -8.01
N LEU A 67 20.57 -7.24 -8.13
CA LEU A 67 21.52 -7.84 -7.21
C LEU A 67 22.88 -7.13 -7.20
N GLU A 68 23.31 -6.57 -8.33
CA GLU A 68 24.54 -5.77 -8.40
C GLU A 68 24.42 -4.50 -7.56
N CYS A 69 23.29 -3.80 -7.68
CA CYS A 69 23.00 -2.64 -6.84
C CYS A 69 22.90 -3.02 -5.36
N TYR A 70 22.37 -4.22 -5.04
CA TYR A 70 22.39 -4.74 -3.67
C TYR A 70 23.81 -4.92 -3.13
N LYS A 71 24.70 -5.58 -3.88
CA LYS A 71 26.09 -5.78 -3.46
C LYS A 71 26.80 -4.43 -3.24
N ARG A 72 26.70 -3.50 -4.19
CA ARG A 72 27.28 -2.16 -4.06
C ARG A 72 26.70 -1.39 -2.86
N ASN A 73 25.38 -1.47 -2.67
CA ASN A 73 24.69 -0.86 -1.53
C ASN A 73 25.21 -1.39 -0.19
N LEU A 74 25.45 -2.70 -0.08
CA LEU A 74 26.03 -3.30 1.12
C LEU A 74 27.47 -2.85 1.36
N THR A 75 28.27 -2.64 0.32
CA THR A 75 29.64 -2.15 0.49
C THR A 75 29.66 -0.70 0.96
N LEU A 76 28.76 0.15 0.45
CA LEU A 76 28.74 1.58 0.76
C LEU A 76 28.04 1.93 2.07
N ARG A 77 27.07 1.12 2.51
CA ARG A 77 26.15 1.46 3.61
C ARG A 77 26.10 0.41 4.71
N GLN A 78 27.08 -0.48 4.79
CA GLN A 78 27.22 -1.27 6.01
C GLN A 78 27.43 -0.30 7.17
N PRO A 79 26.64 -0.41 8.27
CA PRO A 79 27.07 0.19 9.52
C PRO A 79 28.42 -0.48 9.81
N THR A 80 29.50 0.30 9.75
CA THR A 80 30.77 -0.11 10.32
C THR A 80 30.44 -0.61 11.72
N LYS A 81 30.51 -1.92 11.94
CA LYS A 81 30.70 -2.41 13.30
C LYS A 81 31.95 -1.68 13.75
N THR A 82 31.80 -0.71 14.63
CA THR A 82 32.89 0.05 15.23
C THR A 82 33.94 -0.97 15.60
N ALA A 83 35.09 -0.92 14.93
CA ALA A 83 36.25 -1.68 15.34
C ALA A 83 36.61 -1.15 16.72
N SER A 84 36.20 -1.88 17.77
CA SER A 84 36.75 -1.73 19.11
C SER A 84 38.19 -2.24 19.04
N VAL A 85 39.09 -1.35 18.68
CA VAL A 85 40.54 -1.51 18.85
C VAL A 85 40.90 -0.75 20.11
N THR A 86 41.53 -1.50 21.03
CA THR A 86 42.14 -1.14 22.32
C THR A 86 41.22 -1.19 23.52
#